data_AF-A0A538AM86-F1
#
_entry.id   AF-A0A538AM86-F1
#
_cell.length_a   1.000
_cell.length_b   1.000
_cell.length_c   1.000
_cell.angle_alpha   90.00
_cell.angle_beta   90.00
_cell.angle_gamma   90.00
#
_symmetry.space_group_name_H-M   'P 1'
#
loop_
_entity.id
_entity.type
_entity.pdbx_description
1 polymer ?
#
loop_
_entity_poly.entity_id
_entity_poly.type
_entity_poly.pdbx_seq_one_letter_code
_entity_poly.pdbx_strand_id
1 'polypeptide(L)'
;MIESHFSGDLTAAVRAALSEVEGAFSVGVIAAEQPGVIVAAKRTSPLIVGKSDGATFLASDPTALIAHTRDMVHVLDDQVVEIRKDGFTITTLSGEPAEGNPIHVDWDTQAAEKAGYDT
;
A
#
# COMPACT_ATOMS: atom_id res chain seq x y z
N MET A 1 -4.78 -8.62 -17.68
CA MET A 1 -4.43 -9.39 -16.45
C MET A 1 -5.35 -9.00 -15.30
N ILE A 2 -5.27 -7.79 -14.73
CA ILE A 2 -6.26 -7.38 -13.69
C ILE A 2 -7.65 -7.17 -14.30
N GLU A 3 -7.74 -6.46 -15.43
CA GLU A 3 -9.01 -6.21 -16.14
C GLU A 3 -9.77 -7.50 -16.51
N SER A 4 -9.05 -8.58 -16.81
CA SER A 4 -9.64 -9.87 -17.19
C SER A 4 -10.32 -10.59 -16.03
N HIS A 5 -10.00 -10.23 -14.79
CA HIS A 5 -10.68 -10.72 -13.59
C HIS A 5 -11.68 -9.70 -13.02
N PHE A 6 -11.80 -8.51 -13.61
CA PHE A 6 -12.67 -7.47 -13.09
C PHE A 6 -14.15 -7.84 -13.27
N SER A 7 -14.83 -8.02 -12.15
CA SER A 7 -16.25 -8.40 -12.07
C SER A 7 -17.01 -7.54 -11.06
N GLY A 8 -16.67 -6.25 -11.01
CA GLY A 8 -17.28 -5.26 -10.10
C GLY A 8 -16.58 -5.12 -8.74
N ASP A 9 -15.49 -5.87 -8.51
CA ASP A 9 -14.64 -5.75 -7.33
C ASP A 9 -13.16 -5.72 -7.76
N LEU A 10 -12.55 -4.54 -7.65
CA LEU A 10 -11.15 -4.29 -7.98
C LEU A 10 -10.20 -5.11 -7.11
N THR A 11 -10.50 -5.24 -5.81
CA THR A 11 -9.63 -5.97 -4.88
C THR A 11 -9.63 -7.45 -5.19
N ALA A 12 -10.81 -8.02 -5.48
CA ALA A 12 -10.91 -9.40 -5.94
C ALA A 12 -10.14 -9.62 -7.27
N ALA A 13 -10.26 -8.69 -8.21
CA ALA A 13 -9.56 -8.76 -9.50
C ALA A 13 -8.03 -8.69 -9.34
N VAL A 14 -7.54 -7.81 -8.46
CA VAL A 14 -6.11 -7.69 -8.15
C VAL A 14 -5.59 -8.96 -7.46
N ARG A 15 -6.33 -9.51 -6.48
CA ARG A 15 -5.96 -10.78 -5.83
C ARG A 15 -5.83 -11.93 -6.82
N ALA A 16 -6.82 -12.08 -7.71
CA ALA A 16 -6.80 -13.12 -8.74
C ALA A 16 -5.60 -12.97 -9.68
N ALA A 17 -5.40 -11.77 -10.22
CA ALA A 17 -4.28 -11.49 -11.12
C ALA A 17 -2.91 -11.73 -10.48
N LEU A 18 -2.71 -11.26 -9.24
CA LEU A 18 -1.41 -11.39 -8.56
C LEU A 18 -1.13 -12.80 -8.03
N SER A 19 -2.16 -13.64 -7.88
CA SER A 19 -1.97 -15.06 -7.57
C SER A 19 -1.32 -15.84 -8.72
N GLU A 20 -1.38 -15.31 -9.94
CA GLU A 20 -0.76 -15.89 -11.14
C GLU A 20 0.64 -15.32 -11.41
N VAL A 21 1.04 -14.25 -10.70
CA VAL A 21 2.34 -13.59 -10.90
C VAL A 21 3.44 -14.37 -10.17
N GLU A 22 4.47 -14.76 -10.92
CA GLU A 22 5.72 -15.30 -10.39
C GLU A 22 6.78 -14.21 -10.29
N GLY A 23 7.56 -14.21 -9.21
CA GLY A 23 8.62 -13.23 -8.96
C GLY A 23 8.16 -12.00 -8.17
N ALA A 24 8.99 -10.96 -8.13
CA ALA A 24 8.79 -9.75 -7.33
C ALA A 24 7.78 -8.78 -7.98
N PHE A 25 6.97 -8.11 -7.17
CA PHE A 25 6.07 -7.05 -7.61
C PHE A 25 5.80 -6.00 -6.53
N SER A 26 5.43 -4.80 -6.96
CA SER A 26 4.86 -3.75 -6.13
C SER A 26 3.93 -2.93 -7.00
N VAL A 27 2.64 -2.92 -6.67
CA VAL A 27 1.61 -2.31 -7.52
C VAL A 27 0.65 -1.47 -6.69
N GLY A 28 0.20 -0.37 -7.29
CA GLY A 28 -0.96 0.41 -6.87
C GLY A 28 -1.93 0.49 -8.05
N VAL A 29 -3.20 0.19 -7.80
CA VAL A 29 -4.22 -0.03 -8.82
C VAL A 29 -5.45 0.79 -8.49
N ILE A 30 -6.01 1.44 -9.50
CA ILE A 30 -7.27 2.19 -9.46
C ILE A 30 -8.12 1.77 -10.65
N ALA A 31 -9.44 1.91 -10.53
CA ALA A 31 -10.39 1.66 -11.61
C ALA A 31 -11.40 2.80 -11.71
N ALA A 32 -11.75 3.20 -12.92
CA ALA A 32 -12.75 4.26 -13.14
C ALA A 32 -14.14 3.80 -12.71
N GLU A 33 -14.39 2.49 -12.79
CA GLU A 33 -15.61 1.78 -12.41
C GLU A 33 -15.80 1.71 -10.88
N GLN A 34 -14.73 1.93 -10.10
CA GLN A 34 -14.76 1.84 -8.65
C GLN A 34 -14.04 3.04 -8.00
N PRO A 35 -14.57 4.26 -8.19
CA PRO A 35 -13.93 5.48 -7.70
C PRO A 35 -13.84 5.48 -6.17
N GLY A 36 -12.73 6.01 -5.65
CA GLY A 36 -12.47 6.07 -4.20
C GLY A 36 -11.90 4.79 -3.59
N VAL A 37 -11.63 3.78 -4.41
CA VAL A 37 -10.88 2.57 -4.02
C VAL A 37 -9.50 2.59 -4.66
N ILE A 38 -8.47 2.39 -3.84
CA ILE A 38 -7.11 2.12 -4.30
C ILE A 38 -6.72 0.76 -3.76
N VAL A 39 -6.22 -0.12 -4.62
CA VAL A 39 -5.73 -1.44 -4.20
C VAL A 39 -4.23 -1.49 -4.40
N ALA A 40 -3.50 -1.87 -3.37
CA ALA A 40 -2.07 -2.01 -3.43
C ALA A 40 -1.61 -3.36 -2.94
N ALA A 41 -0.54 -3.88 -3.49
CA ALA A 41 0.01 -5.17 -3.10
C ALA A 41 1.49 -5.22 -3.43
N LYS A 42 2.22 -6.04 -2.69
CA LYS A 42 3.65 -6.25 -2.95
C LYS A 42 4.10 -7.66 -2.64
N ARG A 43 5.17 -8.04 -3.32
CA ARG A 43 6.05 -9.17 -3.03
C ARG A 43 7.45 -8.68 -3.32
N THR A 44 8.28 -8.51 -2.29
CA THR A 44 9.64 -7.95 -2.42
C THR A 44 9.64 -6.46 -2.80
N SER A 45 9.46 -5.59 -1.80
CA SER A 45 9.73 -4.14 -1.78
C SER A 45 9.10 -3.56 -0.50
N PRO A 46 9.53 -2.38 -0.02
CA PRO A 46 8.81 -1.68 1.03
C PRO A 46 7.50 -1.08 0.47
N LEU A 47 6.41 -1.29 1.21
CA LEU A 47 5.13 -0.67 0.99
C LEU A 47 4.51 -0.38 2.35
N ILE A 48 4.04 0.84 2.55
CA ILE A 48 3.58 1.37 3.83
C ILE A 48 2.24 2.06 3.62
N VAL A 49 1.32 1.82 4.52
CA VAL A 49 0.03 2.51 4.59
C VAL A 49 -0.04 3.30 5.89
N GLY A 50 -0.49 4.55 5.81
CA GLY A 50 -0.65 5.45 6.95
C GLY A 50 -2.00 6.12 6.93
N LYS A 51 -2.49 6.53 8.10
CA LYS A 51 -3.75 7.26 8.24
C LYS A 51 -3.50 8.60 8.92
N SER A 52 -4.11 9.66 8.39
CA SER A 52 -4.27 10.95 9.08
C SER A 52 -5.75 11.33 9.12
N ASP A 53 -6.07 12.47 9.74
CA ASP A 53 -7.47 12.91 9.85
C ASP A 53 -8.13 13.07 8.48
N GLY A 54 -9.12 12.22 8.20
CA GLY A 54 -9.89 12.21 6.95
C GLY A 54 -9.19 11.67 5.70
N ALA A 55 -7.98 11.10 5.81
CA ALA A 55 -7.23 10.58 4.67
C ALA A 55 -6.41 9.33 4.99
N THR A 56 -6.28 8.45 3.99
CA THR A 56 -5.43 7.26 4.03
C THR A 56 -4.41 7.35 2.90
N PHE A 57 -3.14 7.05 3.20
CA PHE A 57 -2.02 7.25 2.30
C PHE A 57 -1.27 5.94 2.08
N LEU A 58 -0.68 5.80 0.90
CA LEU A 58 0.19 4.70 0.51
C LEU A 58 1.52 5.28 0.03
N ALA A 59 2.63 4.72 0.50
CA ALA A 59 3.97 5.10 0.08
C ALA A 59 4.92 3.91 0.10
N SER A 60 6.05 4.03 -0.61
CA SER A 60 7.16 3.08 -0.52
C SER A 60 8.16 3.39 0.60
N ASP A 61 8.10 4.60 1.16
CA ASP A 61 9.04 5.09 2.19
C ASP A 61 8.27 5.85 3.29
N PRO A 62 8.55 5.62 4.59
CA PRO A 62 7.88 6.33 5.67
C PRO A 62 8.04 7.86 5.58
N THR A 63 9.18 8.36 5.09
CA THR A 63 9.47 9.81 4.95
C THR A 63 8.40 10.56 4.18
N ALA A 64 7.80 9.92 3.17
CA ALA A 64 6.73 10.51 2.37
C ALA A 64 5.42 10.71 3.16
N LEU A 65 5.27 10.00 4.29
CA LEU A 65 4.08 10.02 5.13
C LEU A 65 4.28 10.77 6.45
N ILE A 66 5.51 11.00 6.92
CA ILE A 66 5.78 11.63 8.23
C ILE A 66 5.14 13.01 8.37
N ALA A 67 5.04 13.78 7.28
CA ALA A 67 4.36 15.08 7.27
C ALA A 67 2.85 14.98 7.55
N HIS A 68 2.26 13.79 7.42
CA HIS A 68 0.82 13.54 7.58
C HIS A 68 0.51 12.67 8.79
N THR A 69 1.36 11.70 9.12
CA THR A 69 1.18 10.79 10.25
C THR A 69 2.50 10.14 10.67
N ARG A 70 2.64 9.78 11.94
CA ARG A 70 3.78 9.01 12.46
C ARG A 70 3.45 7.55 12.69
N ASP A 71 2.17 7.21 12.75
CA ASP A 71 1.67 5.85 12.91
C ASP A 71 1.33 5.27 11.54
N MET A 72 2.06 4.22 11.17
CA MET A 72 1.95 3.59 9.86
C MET A 72 1.99 2.07 10.00
N VAL A 73 1.71 1.36 8.92
CA VAL A 73 1.75 -0.09 8.84
C VAL A 73 2.55 -0.50 7.62
N HIS A 74 3.62 -1.27 7.83
CA HIS A 74 4.29 -1.97 6.75
C HIS A 74 3.42 -3.11 6.24
N VAL A 75 3.15 -3.09 4.94
CA VAL A 75 2.49 -4.19 4.24
C VAL A 75 3.51 -5.33 4.09
N LEU A 76 3.10 -6.56 4.36
CA LEU A 76 3.95 -7.74 4.21
C LEU A 76 3.85 -8.32 2.79
N ASP A 77 4.75 -9.24 2.45
CA ASP A 77 4.70 -9.91 1.16
C ASP A 77 3.39 -10.70 1.03
N ASP A 78 2.82 -10.70 -0.18
CA ASP A 78 1.57 -11.38 -0.53
C ASP A 78 0.34 -10.90 0.24
N GLN A 79 0.42 -9.69 0.77
CA GLN A 79 -0.73 -8.95 1.26
C GLN A 79 -1.25 -7.96 0.22
N VAL A 80 -2.57 -7.80 0.23
CA VAL A 80 -3.32 -6.85 -0.56
C VAL A 80 -3.98 -5.87 0.39
N VAL A 81 -3.70 -4.59 0.19
CA VAL A 81 -4.30 -3.48 0.93
C VAL A 81 -5.35 -2.83 0.05
N GLU A 82 -6.58 -2.80 0.55
CA GLU A 82 -7.67 -2.04 -0.03
C GLU A 82 -7.82 -0.74 0.76
N ILE A 83 -7.63 0.38 0.09
CA ILE A 83 -7.62 1.72 0.69
C ILE A 83 -8.88 2.47 0.25
N ARG A 84 -9.53 3.12 1.22
CA ARG A 84 -10.58 4.12 1.03
C ARG A 84 -10.20 5.40 1.76
N LYS A 85 -11.02 6.44 1.58
CA LYS A 85 -10.88 7.70 2.31
C LYS A 85 -10.74 7.48 3.82
N ASP A 86 -11.60 6.67 4.41
CA ASP A 86 -11.76 6.58 5.87
C ASP A 86 -10.89 5.49 6.53
N GLY A 87 -10.11 4.75 5.73
CA GLY A 87 -9.21 3.72 6.25
C GLY A 87 -8.77 2.71 5.19
N PHE A 88 -8.18 1.61 5.66
CA PHE A 88 -7.74 0.52 4.82
C PHE A 88 -8.03 -0.83 5.48
N THR A 89 -8.11 -1.86 4.67
CA THR A 89 -8.14 -3.26 5.11
C THR A 89 -7.02 -4.03 4.45
N ILE A 90 -6.46 -5.02 5.15
CA ILE A 90 -5.41 -5.88 4.62
C ILE A 90 -5.94 -7.30 4.55
N THR A 91 -5.75 -7.94 3.41
CA THR A 91 -6.02 -9.37 3.20
C THR A 91 -4.79 -10.06 2.61
N THR A 92 -4.72 -11.38 2.71
CA THR A 92 -3.78 -12.17 1.89
C THR A 92 -4.23 -12.17 0.41
N LEU A 93 -3.37 -12.67 -0.48
CA LEU A 93 -3.77 -12.96 -1.88
C LEU A 93 -4.99 -13.89 -1.98
N SER A 94 -5.19 -14.78 -1.01
CA SER A 94 -6.35 -15.67 -0.94
C SER A 94 -7.63 -14.99 -0.42
N GLY A 95 -7.55 -13.74 0.03
CA GLY A 95 -8.70 -12.97 0.53
C GLY A 95 -8.97 -13.12 2.03
N GLU A 96 -8.12 -13.86 2.75
CA GLU A 96 -8.22 -13.99 4.21
C GLU A 96 -7.79 -12.69 4.90
N PRO A 97 -8.45 -12.24 5.98
CA PRO A 97 -8.01 -11.09 6.76
C PRO A 97 -6.56 -11.24 7.21
N ALA A 98 -5.80 -10.16 7.14
CA ALA A 98 -4.42 -10.13 7.57
C ALA A 98 -4.08 -8.80 8.26
N GLU A 99 -2.93 -8.78 8.94
CA GLU A 99 -2.39 -7.59 9.58
C GLU A 99 -0.99 -7.33 9.01
N GLY A 100 -0.66 -6.06 8.79
CA GLY A 100 0.70 -5.64 8.50
C GLY A 100 1.51 -5.48 9.78
N ASN A 101 2.72 -4.93 9.67
CA ASN A 101 3.55 -4.63 10.84
C ASN A 101 3.46 -3.13 11.20
N PRO A 102 2.83 -2.76 12.33
CA PRO A 102 2.74 -1.37 12.76
C PRO A 102 4.12 -0.76 13.04
N ILE A 103 4.30 0.50 12.68
CA ILE A 103 5.48 1.29 13.00
C ILE A 103 5.08 2.67 13.50
N HIS A 104 5.86 3.18 14.44
CA HIS A 104 5.82 4.58 14.85
C HIS A 104 7.17 5.21 14.51
N VAL A 105 7.16 6.37 13.84
CA VAL A 105 8.39 7.06 13.48
C VAL A 105 8.70 8.17 14.50
N ASP A 106 9.68 7.92 15.36
CA ASP A 106 10.06 8.84 16.45
C ASP A 106 11.05 9.95 16.06
N TRP A 107 11.73 9.82 14.91
CA TRP A 107 12.80 10.75 14.54
C TRP A 107 12.27 11.97 13.75
N ASP A 108 12.84 13.14 14.05
CA ASP A 108 12.51 14.40 13.38
C ASP A 108 13.18 14.42 11.99
N THR A 109 12.39 14.66 10.94
CA THR A 109 12.76 14.44 9.52
C THR A 109 13.84 15.35 8.96
N GLN A 110 14.47 16.20 9.77
CA GLN A 110 15.58 17.07 9.33
C GLN A 110 16.80 16.30 8.79
N ALA A 111 16.92 14.99 9.03
CA ALA A 111 18.01 14.18 8.51
C ALA A 111 17.78 13.60 7.10
N ALA A 112 16.55 13.67 6.55
CA ALA A 112 16.20 13.01 5.29
C ALA A 112 16.29 13.92 4.05
N GLU A 113 16.47 15.23 4.21
CA GLU A 113 16.66 16.15 3.09
C GLU A 113 18.11 16.16 2.61
N LYS A 114 18.37 15.35 1.58
CA LYS A 114 19.55 15.41 0.69
C LYS A 114 20.91 15.26 1.40
N ALA A 115 21.43 14.04 1.42
CA ALA A 115 22.88 13.86 1.29
C ALA A 115 23.28 14.46 -0.09
N GLY A 116 23.76 15.70 -0.07
CA GLY A 116 24.29 16.36 -1.24
C GLY A 116 25.38 15.50 -1.88
N TYR A 117 25.33 15.36 -3.20
CA TYR A 117 26.51 14.96 -3.96
C TYR A 117 27.54 16.09 -3.79
N ASP A 118 28.61 15.85 -3.03
CA ASP A 118 29.82 16.65 -3.15
C ASP A 118 30.43 16.39 -4.53
N THR A 119 30.79 17.47 -5.23
CA THR A 119 31.54 17.43 -6.50
C THR A 119 33.02 17.58 -6.21
#